data_AF-A0AAV3ZI06-F1
#
_entry.id   AF-A0AAV3ZI06-F1
#
_cell.length_a   1.000
_cell.length_b   1.000
_cell.length_c   1.000
_cell.angle_alpha   90.00
_cell.angle_beta   90.00
_cell.angle_gamma   90.00
#
_symmetry.space_group_name_H-M   'P 1'
#
loop_
_entity.id
_entity.type
_entity.pdbx_description
1 polymer ?
#
loop_
_entity_poly.entity_id
_entity_poly.type
_entity_poly.pdbx_seq_one_letter_code
_entity_poly.pdbx_strand_id
1 'polypeptide(L)'
;MPLYIPPSPAPAEKLQGHPPSSPPPYPLAPNVHVTEGEHWITGDIPPSWREASVVPISKPDKDLFDPSNYRPIALTSCLCNILEWMVNDRLVHVLESRNLLSKIQENP
;
A
#
# COMPACT_ATOMS: atom_id res chain seq x y z
N MET A 1 -13.86 -40.93 -33.07
CA MET A 1 -13.41 -39.52 -32.98
C MET A 1 -11.92 -39.50 -33.27
N PRO A 2 -11.44 -38.77 -34.31
CA PRO A 2 -10.01 -38.65 -34.55
C PRO A 2 -9.36 -37.73 -33.50
N LEU A 3 -8.19 -38.13 -33.00
CA LEU A 3 -7.36 -37.39 -32.04
C LEU A 3 -6.72 -36.18 -32.73
N TYR A 4 -6.94 -34.99 -32.19
CA TYR A 4 -6.25 -33.76 -32.62
C TYR A 4 -4.80 -33.77 -32.08
N ILE A 5 -3.82 -33.76 -32.98
CA ILE A 5 -2.40 -33.61 -32.64
C ILE A 5 -1.98 -32.19 -33.02
N PRO A 6 -1.55 -31.33 -32.08
CA PRO A 6 -1.08 -29.99 -32.41
C PRO A 6 0.25 -30.04 -33.18
N PRO A 7 0.51 -29.10 -34.11
CA PRO A 7 1.77 -29.07 -34.85
C PRO A 7 2.95 -28.75 -33.92
N SER A 8 4.08 -29.45 -34.15
CA SER A 8 5.35 -29.26 -33.46
C SER A 8 5.86 -27.82 -33.62
N PRO A 9 6.41 -27.18 -32.56
CA PRO A 9 7.02 -25.87 -32.69
C PRO A 9 8.28 -25.97 -33.58
N ALA A 10 8.40 -25.04 -34.53
CA ALA A 10 9.56 -24.90 -35.41
C ALA A 10 10.84 -24.60 -34.60
N PRO A 11 12.04 -24.96 -35.10
CA PRO A 11 13.28 -24.87 -34.33
C PRO A 11 13.68 -23.41 -34.09
N ALA A 12 14.20 -23.16 -32.89
CA ALA A 12 14.70 -21.86 -32.47
C ALA A 12 15.86 -21.40 -33.37
N GLU A 13 15.60 -20.46 -34.27
CA GLU A 13 16.65 -19.71 -34.95
C GLU A 13 17.43 -18.90 -33.91
N LYS A 14 18.73 -19.17 -33.85
CA LYS A 14 19.70 -18.44 -33.05
C LYS A 14 19.80 -17.00 -33.56
N LEU A 15 19.24 -16.05 -32.82
CA LEU A 15 19.60 -14.64 -32.98
C LEU A 15 20.95 -14.39 -32.30
N GLN A 16 22.01 -14.51 -33.09
CA GLN A 16 23.33 -14.00 -32.76
C GLN A 16 23.26 -12.45 -32.79
N GLY A 17 22.89 -11.85 -31.67
CA GLY A 17 22.93 -10.40 -31.44
C GLY A 17 23.73 -10.11 -30.18
N HIS A 18 24.74 -9.24 -30.29
CA HIS A 18 25.52 -8.71 -29.18
C HIS A 18 24.57 -8.21 -28.06
N PRO A 19 24.87 -8.40 -26.75
CA PRO A 19 24.00 -7.84 -25.71
C PRO A 19 23.93 -6.31 -25.90
N PRO A 20 22.72 -5.72 -25.84
CA PRO A 20 22.58 -4.28 -25.95
C PRO A 20 23.32 -3.62 -24.78
N SER A 21 24.26 -2.72 -25.10
CA SER A 21 25.03 -1.94 -24.13
C SER A 21 24.21 -0.84 -23.43
N SER A 22 22.91 -0.78 -23.71
CA SER A 22 21.94 0.05 -23.00
C SER A 22 20.77 -0.81 -22.55
N PRO A 23 20.24 -0.61 -21.33
CA PRO A 23 18.98 -1.24 -20.96
C PRO A 23 17.92 -0.87 -22.01
N PRO A 24 17.07 -1.81 -22.45
CA PRO A 24 15.98 -1.48 -23.33
C PRO A 24 15.10 -0.42 -22.65
N PRO A 25 14.51 0.53 -23.40
CA PRO A 25 13.55 1.46 -22.86
C PRO A 25 12.27 0.67 -22.62
N TYR A 26 12.26 -0.17 -21.58
CA TYR A 26 10.99 -0.55 -21.01
C TYR A 26 10.34 0.78 -20.63
N PRO A 27 9.15 1.13 -21.15
CA PRO A 27 8.35 2.11 -20.46
C PRO A 27 8.27 1.56 -19.04
N LEU A 28 8.81 2.30 -18.08
CA LEU A 28 8.49 2.11 -16.67
C LEU A 28 6.99 1.85 -16.67
N ALA A 29 6.57 0.69 -16.15
CA ALA A 29 5.15 0.33 -16.14
C ALA A 29 4.35 1.60 -15.80
N PRO A 30 3.30 1.95 -16.54
CA PRO A 30 2.68 3.29 -16.51
C PRO A 30 2.13 3.74 -15.15
N ASN A 31 2.37 2.95 -14.10
CA ASN A 31 1.88 3.11 -12.74
C ASN A 31 3.01 3.27 -11.68
N VAL A 32 4.28 3.41 -12.05
CA VAL A 32 5.26 3.98 -11.10
C VAL A 32 5.24 5.49 -11.28
N HIS A 33 4.18 6.09 -10.75
CA HIS A 33 3.96 7.53 -10.77
C HIS A 33 5.12 8.24 -10.05
N VAL A 34 6.00 8.86 -10.84
CA VAL A 34 6.90 9.93 -10.37
C VAL A 34 6.06 11.18 -10.09
N THR A 35 5.16 11.13 -9.12
CA THR A 35 4.34 12.30 -8.69
C THR A 35 4.19 12.40 -7.17
N GLU A 36 4.55 11.38 -6.40
CA GLU A 36 4.35 11.39 -4.94
C GLU A 36 5.18 12.49 -4.24
N GLY A 37 6.36 12.83 -4.79
CA GLY A 37 7.23 13.88 -4.29
C GLY A 37 6.62 15.29 -4.31
N GLU A 38 5.90 15.62 -5.38
CA GLU A 38 5.39 16.98 -5.62
C GLU A 38 4.26 17.34 -4.66
N HIS A 39 3.41 16.36 -4.33
CA HIS A 39 2.30 16.49 -3.39
C HIS A 39 2.76 16.86 -1.97
N TRP A 40 3.95 16.43 -1.55
CA TRP A 40 4.55 16.84 -0.28
C TRP A 40 4.92 18.32 -0.25
N ILE A 41 5.34 18.88 -1.38
CA ILE A 41 5.74 20.27 -1.50
C ILE A 41 4.53 21.19 -1.66
N THR A 42 3.53 20.77 -2.45
CA THR A 42 2.31 21.58 -2.65
C THR A 42 1.33 21.46 -1.49
N GLY A 43 1.43 20.41 -0.67
CA GLY A 43 0.46 20.09 0.39
C GLY A 43 -0.83 19.46 -0.14
N ASP A 44 -0.89 19.14 -1.43
CA ASP A 44 -2.05 18.51 -2.05
C ASP A 44 -2.05 17.01 -1.77
N ILE A 45 -2.93 16.56 -0.89
CA ILE A 45 -3.09 15.12 -0.60
C ILE A 45 -4.02 14.50 -1.65
N PRO A 46 -3.56 13.51 -2.44
CA PRO A 46 -4.40 12.83 -3.41
C PRO A 46 -5.66 12.24 -2.78
N PRO A 47 -6.81 12.21 -3.49
CA PRO A 47 -8.02 11.57 -2.99
C PRO A 47 -7.82 10.11 -2.56
N SER A 48 -7.01 9.35 -3.29
CA SER A 48 -6.70 7.96 -2.98
C SER A 48 -6.00 7.76 -1.64
N TRP A 49 -5.28 8.77 -1.14
CA TRP A 49 -4.67 8.75 0.20
C TRP A 49 -5.71 9.02 1.29
N ARG A 50 -6.86 9.59 0.95
CA ARG A 50 -7.97 9.85 1.88
C ARG A 50 -8.98 8.70 1.93
N GLU A 51 -8.81 7.71 1.07
CA GLU A 51 -9.67 6.53 1.00
C GLU A 51 -9.10 5.39 1.86
N ALA A 52 -10.00 4.62 2.47
CA ALA A 52 -9.65 3.43 3.23
C ALA A 52 -10.68 2.33 2.98
N SER A 53 -10.21 1.08 2.85
CA SER A 53 -11.10 -0.07 2.80
C SER A 53 -11.44 -0.52 4.21
N VAL A 54 -12.72 -0.59 4.56
CA VAL A 54 -13.14 -1.01 5.90
C VAL A 54 -13.43 -2.51 5.91
N VAL A 55 -12.68 -3.25 6.73
CA VAL A 55 -12.87 -4.69 6.93
C VAL A 55 -13.41 -4.95 8.33
N PRO A 56 -14.55 -5.65 8.48
CA PRO A 56 -15.08 -6.01 9.79
C PRO A 56 -14.33 -7.22 10.37
N ILE A 57 -13.83 -7.09 11.60
CA ILE A 57 -13.23 -8.20 12.37
C ILE A 57 -14.14 -8.60 13.52
N SER A 58 -14.56 -9.87 13.55
CA SER A 58 -15.43 -10.38 14.60
C SER A 58 -14.80 -10.26 16.00
N LYS A 59 -15.62 -9.95 17.00
CA LYS A 59 -15.26 -10.08 18.42
C LYS A 59 -15.24 -11.57 18.79
N PRO A 60 -14.27 -12.03 19.60
CA PRO A 60 -14.22 -13.42 20.04
C PRO A 60 -15.49 -13.77 20.82
N ASP A 61 -15.98 -15.00 20.62
CA ASP A 61 -17.12 -15.59 21.35
C ASP A 61 -18.43 -14.78 21.27
N LYS A 62 -18.65 -14.07 20.17
CA LYS A 62 -19.88 -13.31 19.90
C LYS A 62 -20.64 -13.85 18.71
N ASP A 63 -21.94 -13.56 18.69
CA ASP A 63 -22.81 -13.94 17.58
C ASP A 63 -22.38 -13.25 16.28
N LEU A 64 -22.16 -14.04 15.23
CA LEU A 64 -21.70 -13.59 13.92
C LEU A 64 -22.81 -12.91 13.11
N PHE A 65 -24.08 -13.10 13.48
CA PHE A 65 -25.23 -12.52 12.78
C PHE A 65 -25.60 -11.11 13.26
N ASP A 66 -25.06 -10.69 14.41
CA ASP A 66 -25.25 -9.34 14.92
C ASP A 66 -24.08 -8.44 14.45
N PRO A 67 -24.33 -7.43 13.59
CA PRO A 67 -23.30 -6.52 13.09
C PRO A 67 -22.57 -5.74 14.20
N SER A 68 -23.20 -5.54 15.36
CA SER A 68 -22.58 -4.85 16.50
C SER A 68 -21.42 -5.64 17.13
N ASN A 69 -21.29 -6.93 16.78
CA ASN A 69 -20.23 -7.80 17.24
C ASN A 69 -18.94 -7.72 16.42
N TYR A 70 -18.86 -6.84 15.41
CA TYR A 70 -17.64 -6.62 14.63
C TYR A 70 -16.92 -5.35 15.06
N ARG A 71 -15.61 -5.33 14.84
CA ARG A 71 -14.73 -4.16 14.94
C ARG A 71 -14.36 -3.75 13.52
N PRO A 72 -14.77 -2.57 13.05
CA PRO A 72 -14.31 -2.08 11.76
C PRO A 72 -12.82 -1.73 11.83
N ILE A 73 -12.02 -2.21 10.87
CA ILE A 73 -10.64 -1.79 10.68
C ILE A 73 -10.53 -1.09 9.33
N ALA A 74 -10.04 0.15 9.33
CA ALA A 74 -9.74 0.89 8.12
C ALA A 74 -8.34 0.50 7.63
N LEU A 75 -8.27 -0.07 6.43
CA LEU A 75 -7.03 -0.36 5.71
C LEU A 75 -6.69 0.86 4.85
N THR A 76 -5.70 1.62 5.30
CA THR A 76 -5.18 2.81 4.63
C THR A 76 -3.96 2.47 3.77
N SER A 77 -3.58 3.36 2.85
CA SER A 77 -2.36 3.17 2.05
C SER A 77 -1.09 3.22 2.91
N CYS A 78 0.00 2.59 2.45
CA CYS A 78 1.30 2.63 3.14
C CYS A 78 1.79 4.07 3.40
N LEU A 79 1.55 4.98 2.46
CA LEU A 79 1.97 6.37 2.58
C LEU A 79 1.20 7.10 3.69
N CYS A 80 -0.09 6.82 3.82
CA CYS A 80 -0.91 7.37 4.91
C CYS A 80 -0.44 6.85 6.27
N ASN A 81 -0.10 5.56 6.37
CA ASN A 81 0.43 5.00 7.61
C ASN A 81 1.74 5.66 8.03
N ILE A 82 2.65 5.94 7.08
CA ILE A 82 3.91 6.65 7.36
C ILE A 82 3.63 8.09 7.82
N LEU A 83 2.74 8.80 7.13
CA LEU A 83 2.33 10.15 7.52
C LEU A 83 1.75 10.17 8.94
N GLU A 84 0.82 9.26 9.22
CA GLU A 84 0.19 9.11 10.54
C GLU A 84 1.23 8.88 11.62
N TRP A 85 2.20 8.01 11.37
CA TRP A 85 3.33 7.77 12.27
C TRP A 85 4.15 9.05 12.54
N MET A 86 4.55 9.77 11.49
CA MET A 86 5.34 11.00 11.64
C MET A 86 4.59 12.08 12.42
N VAL A 87 3.30 12.25 12.14
CA VAL A 87 2.45 13.22 12.83
C VAL A 87 2.24 12.81 14.29
N ASN A 88 1.97 11.53 14.54
CA ASN A 88 1.75 11.01 15.89
C ASN A 88 3.01 11.15 16.75
N ASP A 89 4.18 10.76 16.24
CA ASP A 89 5.46 10.89 16.94
C ASP A 89 5.72 12.35 17.36
N ARG A 90 5.56 13.29 16.41
CA ARG A 90 5.75 14.71 16.69
C ARG A 90 4.73 15.24 17.68
N LEU A 91 3.48 14.81 17.58
CA LEU A 91 2.40 15.24 18.45
C LEU A 91 2.64 14.75 19.89
N VAL A 92 2.95 13.46 20.06
CA VAL A 92 3.27 12.86 21.36
C VAL A 92 4.43 13.61 22.01
N HIS A 93 5.52 13.84 21.29
CA HIS A 93 6.66 14.61 21.80
C HIS A 93 6.26 16.00 22.32
N VAL A 94 5.39 16.72 21.60
CA VAL A 94 4.91 18.04 22.03
C VAL A 94 4.00 17.94 23.26
N LEU A 95 3.13 16.93 23.33
CA LEU A 95 2.22 16.74 24.45
C LEU A 95 2.98 16.36 25.74
N GLU A 96 3.98 15.49 25.63
CA GLU A 96 4.84 15.08 26.75
C GLU A 96 5.72 16.23 27.24
N SER A 97 6.42 16.93 26.33
CA SER A 97 7.29 18.06 26.70
C SER A 97 6.55 19.21 27.39
N ARG A 98 5.23 19.30 27.18
CA ARG A 98 4.36 20.30 27.81
C ARG A 98 3.55 19.76 29.00
N ASN A 99 3.75 18.50 29.39
CA ASN A 99 2.99 17.81 30.45
C ASN A 99 1.46 17.92 30.25
N LEU A 100 1.01 17.75 29.00
CA LEU A 100 -0.41 17.82 28.62
C LEU A 100 -1.10 16.45 28.63
N LEU A 101 -0.33 15.37 28.76
CA LEU A 101 -0.87 14.02 28.92
C LEU A 101 -1.25 13.78 30.39
N SER A 102 -2.30 13.00 30.61
CA SER A 102 -2.60 12.49 31.94
C SER A 102 -1.70 11.29 32.26
N LYS A 103 -1.51 11.00 33.55
CA LYS A 103 -0.68 9.86 34.02
C LYS A 103 -1.07 8.49 33.45
N ILE A 104 -2.30 8.34 32.96
CA ILE A 104 -2.80 7.08 32.37
C ILE A 104 -2.41 6.98 30.88
N GLN A 105 -2.08 8.11 30.25
CA GLN A 105 -1.76 8.25 28.82
C GLN A 105 -0.27 8.43 28.55
N GLU A 106 0.52 8.79 29.56
CA GLU A 106 1.98 8.87 29.45
C GLU A 106 2.55 7.49 29.12
N ASN A 107 3.54 7.43 28.22
CA ASN A 107 4.23 6.19 27.92
C ASN A 107 5.02 5.75 29.17
N PRO A 108 4.96 4.47 29.59
CA PRO A 108 5.64 3.98 30.80
C PRO A 108 7.16 4.19 30.82
#